data_AF-A0A7K0U5S2-F1
#
_entry.id   AF-A0A7K0U5S2-F1
#
_cell.length_a   1.000
_cell.length_b   1.000
_cell.length_c   1.000
_cell.angle_alpha   90.00
_cell.angle_beta   90.00
_cell.angle_gamma   90.00
#
_symmetry.space_group_name_H-M   'P 1'
#
loop_
_entity.id
_entity.type
_entity.pdbx_description
1 polymer ?
#
loop_
_entity_poly.entity_id
_entity_poly.type
_entity_poly.pdbx_seq_one_letter_code
_entity_poly.pdbx_strand_id
1 'polypeptide(L)'
;GEIRAIIGPCISPAHYEFGAQDLARLAAVVGPSVIGETSNGTPALDLRAGIRSALLSEQVTDIGDDLRCTFSEQSLFSFRRDGVTGRQGMVVERVR
;
A
#
# COMPACT_ATOMS: atom_id res chain seq x y z
N GLY A 1 13.07 15.74 -16.18
CA GLY A 1 13.89 14.52 -16.12
C GLY A 1 12.96 13.34 -15.96
N GLU A 2 13.40 12.14 -16.32
CA GLU A 2 12.62 10.91 -16.10
C GLU A 2 12.41 10.71 -14.59
N ILE A 3 11.14 10.56 -14.16
CA ILE A 3 10.78 10.34 -12.75
C ILE A 3 10.60 8.84 -12.56
N ARG A 4 11.29 8.28 -11.56
CA ARG A 4 11.11 6.92 -11.06
C ARG A 4 10.49 6.97 -9.67
N ALA A 5 9.54 6.07 -9.41
CA ALA A 5 8.95 5.88 -8.08
C ALA A 5 9.29 4.48 -7.53
N ILE A 6 9.38 4.38 -6.20
CA ILE A 6 9.45 3.10 -5.49
C ILE A 6 8.32 3.06 -4.46
N ILE A 7 7.51 2.00 -4.49
CA ILE A 7 6.51 1.71 -3.46
C ILE A 7 7.09 0.68 -2.50
N GLY A 8 7.29 1.08 -1.25
CA GLY A 8 7.86 0.23 -0.20
C GLY A 8 6.91 -0.86 0.32
N PRO A 9 7.38 -1.67 1.29
CA PRO A 9 6.53 -2.59 2.01
C PRO A 9 5.34 -1.87 2.65
N CYS A 10 4.14 -2.35 2.36
CA CYS A 10 2.90 -1.86 2.95
C CYS A 10 2.00 -3.05 3.29
N ILE A 11 0.98 -2.86 4.12
CA ILE A 11 0.03 -3.93 4.38
C ILE A 11 -0.72 -4.30 3.09
N SER A 12 -0.87 -5.58 2.80
CA SER A 12 -1.59 -6.07 1.63
C SER A 12 -3.10 -6.13 1.91
N PRO A 13 -3.96 -6.06 0.87
CA PRO A 13 -5.42 -6.17 1.03
C PRO A 13 -5.83 -7.45 1.77
N ALA A 14 -5.10 -8.55 1.57
CA ALA A 14 -5.29 -9.81 2.29
C ALA A 14 -5.40 -9.66 3.83
N HIS A 15 -4.77 -8.62 4.40
CA HIS A 15 -4.73 -8.34 5.84
C HIS A 15 -5.25 -6.95 6.22
N TYR A 16 -5.74 -6.17 5.26
CA TYR A 16 -6.15 -4.78 5.47
C TYR A 16 -7.67 -4.62 5.35
N GLU A 17 -8.41 -5.35 6.19
CA GLU A 17 -9.86 -5.22 6.27
C GLU A 17 -10.25 -3.77 6.52
N PHE A 18 -11.30 -3.34 5.81
CA PHE A 18 -11.81 -1.98 5.82
C PHE A 18 -13.33 -1.99 5.85
N GLY A 19 -13.95 -0.98 6.48
CA GLY A 19 -15.40 -0.86 6.50
C GLY A 19 -15.94 -0.62 5.08
N ALA A 20 -16.95 -1.39 4.64
CA ALA A 20 -17.47 -1.33 3.28
C ALA A 20 -17.91 0.08 2.85
N GLN A 21 -18.59 0.82 3.75
CA GLN A 21 -19.01 2.19 3.48
C GLN A 21 -17.84 3.16 3.33
N ASP A 22 -16.83 3.05 4.19
CA ASP A 22 -15.65 3.92 4.12
C ASP A 22 -14.80 3.56 2.89
N LEU A 23 -14.71 2.27 2.52
CA LEU A 23 -14.02 1.82 1.31
C LEU A 23 -14.70 2.38 0.06
N ALA A 24 -16.03 2.32 -0.01
CA ALA A 24 -16.79 2.90 -1.11
C ALA A 24 -16.59 4.43 -1.20
N ARG A 25 -16.60 5.13 -0.06
CA ARG A 25 -16.34 6.58 -0.01
C ARG A 25 -14.93 6.91 -0.49
N LEU A 26 -13.94 6.13 -0.08
CA LEU A 26 -12.55 6.29 -0.52
C LEU A 26 -12.42 6.03 -2.02
N ALA A 27 -12.94 4.90 -2.51
CA ALA A 27 -12.87 4.53 -3.92
C ALA A 27 -13.55 5.56 -4.85
N ALA A 28 -14.61 6.22 -4.38
CA ALA A 28 -15.24 7.32 -5.12
C ALA A 28 -14.31 8.55 -5.29
N VAL A 29 -13.34 8.72 -4.40
CA VAL A 29 -12.38 9.84 -4.43
C VAL A 29 -11.08 9.46 -5.15
N VAL A 30 -10.53 8.28 -4.85
CA VAL A 30 -9.19 7.87 -5.33
C VAL A 30 -9.22 6.88 -6.48
N GLY A 31 -10.41 6.41 -6.87
CA GLY A 31 -10.61 5.44 -7.94
C GLY A 31 -10.84 4.01 -7.43
N PRO A 32 -11.39 3.11 -8.27
CA PRO A 32 -11.82 1.77 -7.85
C PRO A 32 -10.66 0.81 -7.58
N SER A 33 -9.42 1.14 -7.96
CA SER A 33 -8.24 0.30 -7.78
C SER A 33 -7.92 0.01 -6.31
N VAL A 34 -8.40 0.83 -5.36
CA VAL A 34 -8.20 0.60 -3.93
C VAL A 34 -9.10 -0.49 -3.34
N ILE A 35 -10.07 -0.99 -4.10
CA ILE A 35 -10.98 -2.02 -3.63
C ILE A 35 -10.27 -3.37 -3.73
N GLY A 36 -10.04 -4.00 -2.60
CA GLY A 36 -9.51 -5.35 -2.50
C GLY A 36 -10.37 -6.24 -1.60
N GLU A 37 -9.89 -7.45 -1.38
CA GLU A 37 -10.51 -8.46 -0.53
C GLU A 37 -9.47 -9.01 0.46
N THR A 38 -9.88 -9.26 1.70
CA THR A 38 -9.05 -9.99 2.66
C THR A 38 -8.94 -11.46 2.26
N SER A 39 -8.03 -12.21 2.88
CA SER A 39 -7.98 -13.66 2.69
C SER A 39 -9.25 -14.40 3.10
N ASN A 40 -10.15 -13.75 3.86
CA ASN A 40 -11.40 -14.33 4.36
C ASN A 40 -12.64 -13.79 3.63
N GLY A 41 -12.48 -13.05 2.53
CA GLY A 41 -13.62 -12.59 1.73
C GLY A 41 -14.24 -11.27 2.17
N THR A 42 -13.64 -10.56 3.14
CA THR A 42 -14.16 -9.27 3.61
C THR A 42 -13.59 -8.10 2.80
N PRO A 43 -14.31 -6.97 2.68
CA PRO A 43 -13.79 -5.79 2.00
C PRO A 43 -12.45 -5.33 2.58
N ALA A 44 -11.50 -5.02 1.70
CA ALA A 44 -10.17 -4.57 2.08
C ALA A 44 -9.70 -3.38 1.27
N LEU A 45 -8.78 -2.62 1.86
CA LEU A 45 -8.10 -1.53 1.18
C LEU A 45 -6.81 -2.04 0.52
N ASP A 46 -6.75 -1.98 -0.81
CA ASP A 46 -5.51 -2.13 -1.57
C ASP A 46 -4.77 -0.79 -1.69
N LEU A 47 -3.95 -0.49 -0.68
CA LEU A 47 -3.16 0.73 -0.63
C LEU A 47 -2.16 0.83 -1.79
N ARG A 48 -1.55 -0.30 -2.19
CA ARG A 48 -0.54 -0.32 -3.25
C ARG A 48 -1.17 -0.01 -4.59
N ALA A 49 -2.29 -0.63 -4.92
CA ALA A 49 -3.02 -0.37 -6.15
C ALA A 49 -3.48 1.10 -6.25
N GLY A 50 -3.93 1.68 -5.13
CA GLY A 50 -4.25 3.12 -5.06
C GLY A 50 -3.06 4.03 -5.38
N ILE A 51 -1.92 3.80 -4.71
CA ILE A 51 -0.69 4.58 -4.95
C ILE A 51 -0.22 4.41 -6.40
N ARG A 52 -0.23 3.19 -6.92
CA ARG A 52 0.16 2.92 -8.30
C ARG A 52 -0.75 3.63 -9.29
N SER A 53 -2.07 3.61 -9.06
CA SER A 53 -3.04 4.33 -9.87
C SER A 53 -2.78 5.85 -9.88
N ALA A 54 -2.47 6.43 -8.71
CA ALA A 54 -2.14 7.85 -8.59
C ALA A 54 -0.82 8.22 -9.30
N LEU A 55 0.19 7.36 -9.25
CA LEU A 55 1.45 7.59 -9.98
C LEU A 55 1.23 7.54 -11.50
N LEU A 56 0.43 6.59 -11.96
CA LEU A 56 0.12 6.44 -13.38
C LEU A 56 -0.72 7.61 -13.92
N SER A 57 -1.65 8.18 -13.13
CA SER A 57 -2.40 9.38 -13.55
C SER A 57 -1.51 10.60 -13.74
N GLU A 58 -0.39 10.66 -13.02
CA GLU A 58 0.66 11.69 -13.15
C GLU A 58 1.74 11.30 -14.17
N GLN A 59 1.50 10.28 -15.01
CA GLN A 59 2.41 9.81 -16.06
C GLN A 59 3.77 9.28 -15.54
N VAL A 60 3.86 8.91 -14.26
CA VAL A 60 5.03 8.21 -13.71
C VAL A 60 4.86 6.71 -14.00
N THR A 61 5.61 6.20 -14.98
CA THR A 61 5.48 4.82 -15.46
C THR A 61 6.60 3.89 -14.99
N ASP A 62 7.76 4.44 -14.63
CA ASP A 62 8.86 3.70 -14.03
C ASP A 62 8.64 3.54 -12.52
N ILE A 63 7.92 2.49 -12.15
CA ILE A 63 7.49 2.20 -10.77
C ILE A 63 8.06 0.85 -10.33
N GLY A 64 8.94 0.85 -9.33
CA GLY A 64 9.40 -0.34 -8.63
C GLY A 64 8.53 -0.64 -7.40
N ASP A 65 8.29 -1.92 -7.14
CA ASP A 65 7.43 -2.39 -6.06
C ASP A 65 8.18 -3.37 -5.15
N ASP A 66 8.24 -3.08 -3.85
CA ASP A 66 8.59 -4.08 -2.84
C ASP A 66 7.30 -4.75 -2.36
N LEU A 67 7.03 -5.97 -2.84
CA LEU A 67 5.76 -6.68 -2.64
C LEU A 67 5.56 -7.26 -1.23
N ARG A 68 6.51 -7.06 -0.31
CA ARG A 68 6.37 -7.58 1.07
C ARG A 68 5.20 -6.90 1.78
N CYS A 69 4.40 -7.73 2.44
CA CYS A 69 3.30 -7.26 3.29
C CYS A 69 3.80 -7.05 4.72
N THR A 70 3.66 -5.86 5.28
CA THR A 70 4.10 -5.58 6.66
C THR A 70 3.44 -6.51 7.68
N PHE A 71 2.20 -6.97 7.44
CA PHE A 71 1.50 -7.89 8.32
C PHE A 71 2.07 -9.31 8.28
N SER A 72 2.27 -9.91 7.10
CA SER A 72 2.70 -11.31 7.00
C SER A 72 4.23 -11.49 7.04
N GLU A 73 4.99 -10.44 6.72
CA GLU A 73 6.44 -10.47 6.77
C GLU A 73 6.92 -10.27 8.22
N GLN A 74 7.52 -11.31 8.80
CA GLN A 74 7.95 -11.29 10.20
C GLN A 74 9.14 -10.36 10.44
N SER A 75 9.94 -10.11 9.41
CA SER A 75 11.07 -9.17 9.49
C SER A 75 10.65 -7.69 9.52
N LEU A 76 9.35 -7.39 9.38
CA LEU A 76 8.81 -6.02 9.38
C LEU A 76 7.89 -5.80 10.59
N PHE A 77 8.00 -4.64 11.25
CA PHE A 77 6.99 -4.16 12.20
C PHE A 77 5.62 -3.96 11.52
N SER A 78 4.54 -4.34 12.21
CA SER A 78 3.17 -4.07 11.77
C SER A 78 2.28 -3.66 12.91
N PHE A 79 1.77 -2.44 12.87
CA PHE A 79 0.79 -1.97 13.84
C PHE A 79 -0.48 -2.83 13.82
N ARG A 80 -0.92 -3.29 12.64
CA ARG A 80 -2.12 -4.12 12.49
C ARG A 80 -1.96 -5.51 13.15
N ARG A 81 -0.74 -6.05 13.16
CA ARG A 81 -0.42 -7.34 13.78
C ARG A 81 -0.10 -7.20 15.26
N ASP A 82 0.70 -6.21 15.63
CA ASP A 82 1.40 -6.17 16.93
C ASP A 82 0.86 -5.07 17.87
N GLY A 83 0.07 -4.11 17.37
CA GLY A 83 -0.33 -2.93 18.14
C GLY A 83 0.87 -2.03 18.45
N VAL A 84 1.32 -2.01 19.70
CA VAL A 84 2.50 -1.22 20.10
C VAL A 84 3.78 -1.89 19.59
N THR A 85 4.36 -1.32 18.54
CA THR A 85 5.53 -1.89 17.82
C THR A 85 6.48 -0.80 17.33
N GLY A 86 7.63 -1.20 16.77
CA GLY A 86 8.61 -0.31 16.17
C GLY A 86 8.14 0.36 14.87
N ARG A 87 9.04 1.05 14.18
CA ARG A 87 8.78 1.70 12.88
C ARG A 87 9.91 1.43 11.90
N GLN A 88 9.56 1.25 10.63
CA GLN A 88 10.51 1.26 9.54
C GLN A 88 10.88 2.70 9.16
N GLY A 89 12.05 2.88 8.56
CA GLY A 89 12.41 4.08 7.81
C GLY A 89 12.73 3.71 6.37
N MET A 90 12.23 4.48 5.42
CA MET A 90 12.68 4.42 4.03
C MET A 90 13.54 5.64 3.77
N VAL A 91 14.78 5.42 3.34
CA VAL A 91 15.76 6.48 3.08
C VAL A 91 16.15 6.43 1.62
N VAL A 92 16.14 7.59 0.97
CA VAL A 92 16.71 7.79 -0.35
C VAL A 92 17.79 8.85 -0.23
N GLU A 93 18.97 8.55 -0.74
CA GLU A 93 20.08 9.49 -0.78
C GLU A 93 20.70 9.50 -2.18
N ARG A 94 21.35 10.62 -2.49
CA ARG A 94 22.20 10.69 -3.67
C ARG A 94 23.60 10.26 -3.24
N VAL A 95 23.99 9.05 -3.62
CA VAL A 95 25.37 8.60 -3.47
C VAL A 95 26.24 9.41 -4.44
N ARG A 96 27.34 9.97 -3.93
CA ARG A 96 28.33 10.73 -4.70
C ARG A 96 29.39 9.82 -5.29
#